data_AF-A0A956BQ29-F1
#
_entry.id   AF-A0A956BQ29-F1
#
_cell.length_a   1.000
_cell.length_b   1.000
_cell.length_c   1.000
_cell.angle_alpha   90.00
_cell.angle_beta   90.00
_cell.angle_gamma   90.00
#
_symmetry.space_group_name_H-M   'P 1'
#
loop_
_entity.id
_entity.type
_entity.pdbx_description
1 polymer ?
#
loop_
_entity_poly.entity_id
_entity_poly.type
_entity_poly.pdbx_seq_one_letter_code
_entity_poly.pdbx_strand_id
1 'polypeptide(L)'
;MPDLPIQALDSTAQDAGRWASAVLASLAREEQLERRPRRLLEPDQATWRRFRGRLGDAALLELLAEDAAVVAPVPFDARTVLGAEAGRLSRLRADIVAGWFAALAGSSPTDTTPYVREQAQRR
;
A
#
# COMPACT_ATOMS: atom_id res chain seq x y z
N MET A 1 3.71 -11.40 -3.78
CA MET A 1 3.67 -9.94 -3.56
C MET A 1 4.84 -9.31 -4.31
N PRO A 2 4.64 -8.25 -5.11
CA PRO A 2 5.70 -7.64 -5.91
C PRO A 2 6.72 -6.91 -5.02
N ASP A 3 7.98 -6.87 -5.46
CA ASP A 3 9.01 -6.03 -4.85
C ASP A 3 8.76 -4.57 -5.25
N LEU A 4 8.78 -3.66 -4.28
CA LEU A 4 8.51 -2.23 -4.46
C LEU A 4 9.83 -1.47 -4.28
N PRO A 5 10.49 -1.03 -5.36
CA PRO A 5 11.86 -0.52 -5.27
C PRO A 5 11.90 0.84 -4.53
N ILE A 6 12.48 0.82 -3.33
CA ILE A 6 12.67 2.00 -2.47
C ILE A 6 14.02 2.68 -2.75
N GLN A 7 15.00 1.93 -3.28
CA GLN A 7 16.37 2.42 -3.52
C GLN A 7 16.45 3.55 -4.55
N ALA A 8 15.38 3.75 -5.33
CA ALA A 8 15.25 4.84 -6.30
C ALA A 8 14.83 6.17 -5.66
N LEU A 9 14.52 6.19 -4.36
CA LEU A 9 14.16 7.40 -3.60
C LEU A 9 15.41 8.06 -2.99
N ASP A 10 15.37 9.38 -2.91
CA ASP A 10 16.36 10.18 -2.19
C ASP A 10 16.44 9.73 -0.73
N SER A 11 17.62 9.85 -0.11
CA SER A 11 17.86 9.36 1.27
C SER A 11 16.88 9.93 2.29
N THR A 12 16.44 11.18 2.11
CA THR A 12 15.45 11.86 2.96
C THR A 12 14.03 11.33 2.81
N ALA A 13 13.74 10.60 1.74
CA ALA A 13 12.44 9.99 1.44
C ALA A 13 12.41 8.48 1.65
N GLN A 14 13.54 7.84 2.00
CA GLN A 14 13.63 6.38 2.12
C GLN A 14 12.76 5.81 3.25
N ASP A 15 12.69 6.47 4.41
CA ASP A 15 11.86 5.98 5.52
C ASP A 15 10.37 6.06 5.19
N ALA A 16 9.94 7.18 4.60
CA ALA A 16 8.59 7.32 4.07
C ALA A 16 8.29 6.29 2.98
N GLY A 17 9.27 6.02 2.10
CA GLY A 17 9.16 5.00 1.06
C GLY A 17 9.02 3.58 1.62
N ARG A 18 9.84 3.20 2.61
CA ARG A 18 9.77 1.89 3.30
C ARG A 18 8.42 1.69 3.97
N TRP A 19 7.96 2.72 4.67
CA TRP A 19 6.66 2.67 5.34
C TRP A 19 5.52 2.59 4.32
N ALA A 20 5.54 3.42 3.28
CA ALA A 20 4.51 3.43 2.24
C ALA A 20 4.44 2.10 1.48
N SER A 21 5.59 1.51 1.13
CA SER A 21 5.63 0.19 0.51
C SER A 21 5.06 -0.90 1.43
N ALA A 22 5.35 -0.83 2.74
CA ALA A 22 4.83 -1.77 3.72
C ALA A 22 3.31 -1.61 3.93
N VAL A 23 2.80 -0.39 3.92
CA VAL A 23 1.35 -0.11 3.95
C VAL A 23 0.66 -0.70 2.73
N LEU A 24 1.16 -0.43 1.52
CA LEU A 24 0.58 -0.98 0.29
C LEU A 24 0.60 -2.51 0.29
N ALA A 25 1.71 -3.12 0.71
CA ALA A 25 1.85 -4.56 0.86
C ALA A 25 0.81 -5.15 1.84
N SER A 26 0.61 -4.49 2.98
CA SER A 26 -0.35 -4.93 4.01
C SER A 26 -1.79 -4.82 3.53
N LEU A 27 -2.14 -3.72 2.86
CA LEU A 27 -3.48 -3.52 2.30
C LEU A 27 -3.77 -4.51 1.18
N ALA A 28 -2.83 -4.71 0.25
CA ALA A 28 -2.97 -5.70 -0.81
C ALA A 28 -3.16 -7.12 -0.23
N ARG A 29 -2.44 -7.49 0.83
CA ARG A 29 -2.64 -8.76 1.52
C ARG A 29 -4.05 -8.89 2.10
N GLU A 30 -4.56 -7.85 2.75
CA GLU A 30 -5.90 -7.86 3.34
C GLU A 30 -7.00 -7.95 2.26
N GLU A 31 -6.79 -7.33 1.09
CA GLU A 31 -7.65 -7.49 -0.09
C GLU A 31 -7.59 -8.93 -0.65
N GLN A 32 -6.41 -9.57 -0.69
CA GLN A 32 -6.25 -10.97 -1.11
C GLN A 32 -6.97 -11.95 -0.18
N LEU A 33 -6.96 -11.65 1.13
CA LEU A 33 -7.65 -12.44 2.15
C LEU A 33 -9.16 -12.12 2.23
N GLU A 34 -9.67 -11.27 1.34
CA GLU A 34 -11.08 -10.83 1.29
C GLU A 34 -11.57 -10.18 2.58
N ARG A 35 -10.64 -9.67 3.40
CA ARG A 35 -10.93 -8.94 4.64
C ARG A 35 -11.27 -7.48 4.38
N ARG A 36 -10.94 -6.98 3.19
CA ARG A 36 -11.26 -5.62 2.70
C ARG A 36 -11.70 -5.68 1.23
N PRO A 37 -12.55 -4.74 0.78
CA PRO A 37 -12.90 -4.62 -0.63
C PRO A 37 -11.65 -4.37 -1.49
N ARG A 38 -11.62 -4.95 -2.70
CA ARG A 38 -10.50 -4.77 -3.63
C ARG A 38 -10.49 -3.33 -4.18
N ARG A 39 -9.39 -2.62 -3.99
CA ARG A 39 -9.12 -1.28 -4.53
C ARG A 39 -7.75 -1.24 -5.19
N LEU A 40 -6.74 -1.83 -4.53
CA LEU A 40 -5.38 -1.97 -5.04
C LEU A 40 -5.26 -3.08 -6.10
N LEU A 41 -5.99 -4.18 -5.87
CA LEU A 41 -5.95 -5.39 -6.70
C LEU A 41 -7.10 -5.49 -7.70
N GLU A 42 -7.89 -4.43 -7.85
CA GLU A 42 -8.90 -4.34 -8.91
C GLU A 42 -8.22 -4.32 -10.29
N PRO A 43 -8.68 -5.12 -11.27
CA PRO A 43 -8.15 -5.06 -12.64
C PRO A 43 -8.21 -3.63 -13.20
N ASP A 44 -7.07 -3.16 -13.71
CA ASP A 44 -6.88 -1.79 -14.22
C ASP A 44 -7.29 -0.66 -13.26
N GLN A 45 -7.49 -0.99 -11.98
CA GLN A 45 -7.98 -0.12 -10.92
C GLN A 45 -9.13 0.78 -11.40
N ALA A 46 -10.08 0.19 -12.13
CA ALA A 46 -11.08 0.91 -12.92
C ALA A 46 -11.90 1.91 -12.09
N THR A 47 -12.23 1.54 -10.85
CA THR A 47 -12.98 2.41 -9.92
C THR A 47 -12.18 3.66 -9.54
N TRP A 48 -10.86 3.52 -9.37
CA TRP A 48 -10.01 4.57 -8.81
C TRP A 48 -9.22 5.36 -9.85
N ARG A 49 -9.16 4.88 -11.10
CA ARG A 49 -8.41 5.49 -12.20
C ARG A 49 -8.71 6.99 -12.39
N ARG A 50 -9.99 7.37 -12.31
CA ARG A 50 -10.41 8.78 -12.44
C ARG A 50 -10.03 9.62 -11.22
N PHE A 51 -10.03 9.03 -10.03
CA PHE A 51 -9.60 9.71 -8.80
C PHE A 51 -8.08 9.91 -8.79
N ARG A 52 -7.30 8.91 -9.21
CA ARG A 52 -5.84 8.98 -9.35
C ARG A 52 -5.39 10.14 -10.24
N GLY A 53 -6.04 10.32 -11.39
CA GLY A 53 -5.71 11.42 -12.32
C GLY A 53 -5.93 12.83 -11.76
N ARG A 54 -6.80 12.99 -10.73
CA ARG A 54 -7.08 14.30 -10.11
C ARG A 54 -6.37 14.51 -8.78
N LEU A 55 -6.22 13.45 -7.99
CA LEU A 55 -5.65 13.48 -6.65
C LEU A 55 -4.12 13.36 -6.67
N GLY A 56 -3.59 12.59 -7.63
CA GLY A 56 -2.19 12.18 -7.66
C GLY A 56 -1.93 10.94 -6.79
N ASP A 57 -0.93 10.16 -7.19
CA ASP A 57 -0.70 8.83 -6.61
C ASP A 57 -0.22 8.85 -5.16
N ALA A 58 0.63 9.83 -4.80
CA ALA A 58 1.10 9.99 -3.42
C ALA A 58 -0.06 10.34 -2.46
N ALA A 59 -0.96 11.23 -2.89
CA ALA A 59 -2.12 11.62 -2.09
C ALA A 59 -3.18 10.50 -2.03
N LEU A 60 -3.31 9.67 -3.07
CA LEU A 60 -4.12 8.46 -2.97
C LEU A 60 -3.54 7.48 -1.92
N LEU A 61 -2.22 7.30 -1.90
CA LEU A 61 -1.56 6.44 -0.91
C LEU A 61 -1.82 6.94 0.51
N GLU A 62 -1.73 8.26 0.72
CA GLU A 62 -2.07 8.90 2.00
C GLU A 62 -3.52 8.63 2.39
N LEU A 63 -4.48 8.82 1.47
CA LEU A 63 -5.90 8.53 1.71
C LEU A 63 -6.15 7.06 2.08
N LEU A 64 -5.45 6.12 1.43
CA LEU A 64 -5.58 4.69 1.73
C LEU A 64 -5.01 4.36 3.12
N ALA A 65 -3.91 5.00 3.51
CA ALA A 65 -3.34 4.85 4.84
C ALA A 65 -4.26 5.43 5.92
N GLU A 66 -4.82 6.62 5.69
CA GLU A 66 -5.79 7.26 6.58
C GLU A 66 -7.04 6.41 6.78
N ASP A 67 -7.62 5.86 5.71
CA ASP A 67 -8.77 4.95 5.78
C ASP A 67 -8.44 3.69 6.59
N ALA A 68 -7.24 3.13 6.42
CA ALA A 68 -6.79 1.98 7.19
C ALA A 68 -6.51 2.29 8.67
N ALA A 69 -6.06 3.51 8.96
CA ALA A 69 -5.78 3.99 10.32
C ALA A 69 -7.06 4.15 11.17
N VAL A 70 -8.23 4.32 10.55
CA VAL A 70 -9.52 4.33 11.28
C VAL A 70 -9.74 3.04 12.06
N VAL A 71 -9.33 1.90 11.48
CA VAL A 71 -9.49 0.58 12.11
C VAL A 71 -8.26 0.19 12.91
N ALA A 72 -7.07 0.47 12.41
CA ALA A 72 -5.80 0.11 13.03
C ALA A 72 -4.81 1.29 12.97
N PRO A 73 -4.87 2.25 13.90
CA PRO A 73 -4.05 3.47 13.85
C PRO A 73 -2.55 3.18 13.73
N VAL A 74 -2.05 2.20 14.48
CA VAL A 74 -0.73 1.61 14.24
C VAL A 74 -0.98 0.29 13.53
N PRO A 75 -0.48 0.08 12.30
CA PRO A 75 0.68 0.71 11.66
C PRO A 75 0.39 1.82 10.62
N PHE A 76 -0.87 2.24 10.44
CA PHE A 76 -1.30 3.00 9.25
C PHE A 76 -1.30 4.53 9.37
N ASP A 77 -1.13 5.09 10.57
CA ASP A 77 -0.96 6.53 10.76
C ASP A 77 0.50 6.95 10.53
N ALA A 78 0.74 7.59 9.38
CA ALA A 78 2.06 8.11 8.99
C ALA A 78 2.65 9.07 10.03
N ARG A 79 1.82 9.90 10.68
CA ARG A 79 2.31 10.87 11.68
C ARG A 79 2.79 10.17 12.93
N THR A 80 2.09 9.12 13.35
CA THR A 80 2.48 8.31 14.50
C THR A 80 3.73 7.47 14.23
N VAL A 81 3.87 6.92 13.02
CA VAL A 81 4.99 6.01 12.68
C VAL A 81 6.26 6.75 12.24
N LEU A 82 6.13 7.79 11.41
CA LEU A 82 7.26 8.51 10.82
C LEU A 82 7.54 9.85 11.53
N GLY A 83 6.60 10.37 12.31
CA GLY A 83 6.66 11.73 12.84
C GLY A 83 6.11 12.77 11.86
N ALA A 84 5.76 13.96 12.36
CA ALA A 84 4.98 14.96 11.62
C ALA A 84 5.64 15.49 10.32
N GLU A 85 6.98 15.57 10.28
CA GLU A 85 7.70 16.07 9.10
C GLU A 85 8.05 14.96 8.10
N ALA A 86 8.33 13.74 8.55
CA ALA A 86 8.63 12.62 7.66
C ALA A 86 7.37 11.90 7.16
N GLY A 87 6.22 12.10 7.83
CA GLY A 87 4.92 11.57 7.40
C GLY A 87 4.32 12.24 6.16
N ARG A 88 4.97 13.26 5.57
CA ARG A 88 4.48 13.90 4.34
C ARG A 88 4.82 13.05 3.12
N LEU A 89 3.91 12.15 2.78
CA LEU A 89 4.00 11.27 1.61
C LEU A 89 3.94 12.03 0.29
N SER A 90 3.44 13.27 0.30
CA SER A 90 3.51 14.21 -0.83
C SER A 90 4.92 14.49 -1.34
N ARG A 91 5.97 14.18 -0.56
CA ARG A 91 7.37 14.27 -1.00
C ARG A 91 7.83 13.06 -1.83
N LEU A 92 7.08 11.96 -1.84
CA LEU A 92 7.39 10.81 -2.68
C LEU A 92 7.21 11.17 -4.15
N ARG A 93 8.17 10.75 -4.98
CA ARG A 93 8.09 10.94 -6.42
C ARG A 93 6.90 10.19 -7.01
N ALA A 94 6.05 10.89 -7.74
CA ALA A 94 4.81 10.34 -8.29
C ALA A 94 5.04 9.15 -9.23
N ASP A 95 6.12 9.16 -10.01
CA ASP A 95 6.44 8.08 -10.96
C ASP A 95 6.78 6.75 -10.25
N ILE A 96 7.46 6.82 -9.10
CA ILE A 96 7.77 5.65 -8.28
C ILE A 96 6.49 5.06 -7.68
N VAL A 97 5.64 5.91 -7.08
CA VAL A 97 4.37 5.48 -6.49
C VAL A 97 3.43 4.92 -7.56
N ALA A 98 3.40 5.53 -8.75
CA ALA A 98 2.65 5.02 -9.90
C ALA A 98 3.10 3.61 -10.29
N GLY A 99 4.41 3.38 -10.35
CA GLY A 99 5.02 2.08 -10.62
C GLY A 99 4.64 1.03 -9.57
N TRP A 100 4.56 1.42 -8.29
CA TRP A 100 4.11 0.51 -7.23
C TRP A 100 2.65 0.08 -7.39
N PHE A 101 1.75 1.02 -7.67
CA PHE A 101 0.36 0.68 -7.94
C PHE A 101 0.20 -0.24 -9.16
N ALA A 102 0.97 0.00 -10.23
CA ALA A 102 0.95 -0.85 -11.42
C ALA A 102 1.44 -2.27 -11.12
N ALA A 103 2.53 -2.40 -10.34
CA ALA A 103 3.06 -3.69 -9.91
C ALA A 103 2.05 -4.47 -9.05
N LEU A 104 1.27 -3.77 -8.21
CA LEU A 104 0.22 -4.38 -7.39
C LEU A 104 -0.99 -4.83 -8.23
N ALA A 105 -1.44 -4.01 -9.18
CA ALA A 105 -2.56 -4.37 -10.06
C ALA A 105 -2.28 -5.64 -10.89
N GLY A 106 -1.03 -5.82 -11.33
CA GLY A 106 -0.60 -7.03 -12.05
C GLY A 106 -0.31 -8.23 -11.15
N SER A 107 -0.37 -8.08 -9.83
CA SER A 107 -0.08 -9.18 -8.91
C SER A 107 -1.30 -10.07 -8.71
N SER A 108 -1.18 -11.35 -9.11
CA SER A 108 -2.17 -12.35 -8.71
C SER A 108 -2.09 -12.61 -7.20
N PRO A 109 -3.22 -12.94 -6.55
CA PRO A 109 -3.21 -13.42 -5.17
C PRO A 109 -2.17 -14.55 -5.09
N THR A 110 -1.12 -14.30 -4.32
CA THR A 110 -0.12 -15.34 -4.09
C THR A 110 -0.84 -16.43 -3.32
N ASP A 111 -0.91 -17.63 -3.89
CA ASP A 111 -1.47 -18.80 -3.23
C ASP A 111 -0.79 -18.88 -1.87
N THR A 112 -1.52 -18.56 -0.80
CA THR A 112 -1.00 -18.62 0.57
C THR A 112 -0.36 -19.98 0.71
N THR A 113 0.95 -20.01 1.00
CA THR A 113 1.73 -21.23 1.16
C THR A 113 0.89 -22.22 1.96
N PRO A 114 0.74 -23.50 1.53
CA PRO A 114 -0.19 -24.47 2.13
C PRO A 114 -0.16 -24.50 3.66
N TYR A 115 1.03 -24.29 4.22
CA TYR A 115 1.32 -24.14 5.64
C TYR A 115 0.45 -23.12 6.40
N VAL A 116 0.19 -21.93 5.85
CA VAL A 116 -0.61 -20.89 6.53
C VAL A 116 -2.10 -21.26 6.56
N ARG A 117 -2.58 -21.93 5.51
CA ARG A 117 -3.95 -22.43 5.40
C ARG A 117 -4.20 -23.58 6.38
N GLU A 118 -3.21 -24.46 6.54
CA GLU A 118 -3.22 -25.55 7.52
C GLU A 118 -3.29 -25.05 8.97
N GLN A 119 -2.58 -23.98 9.32
CA GLN A 119 -2.60 -23.44 10.68
C GLN A 119 -3.94 -22.76 11.03
N ALA A 120 -4.61 -22.14 10.06
CA ALA A 120 -5.91 -21.50 10.29
C ALA A 120 -7.04 -22.49 10.60
N GLN A 121 -6.93 -23.74 10.15
CA GLN A 121 -7.89 -24.82 10.41
C GLN A 121 -7.68 -25.54 11.75
N ARG A 122 -6.55 -25.28 12.43
CA ARG A 122 -6.20 -25.92 13.72
C ARG A 122 -6.63 -25.10 14.95
N ARG A 123 -7.53 -24.13 14.78
CA ARG A 123 -8.13 -23.35 15.88
C ARG A 123 -9.58 -23.75 16.12
#